data_AF-A0A841I6I6-F1
#
_entry.id   AF-A0A841I6I6-F1
#
_cell.length_a   1.000
_cell.length_b   1.000
_cell.length_c   1.000
_cell.angle_alpha   90.00
_cell.angle_beta   90.00
_cell.angle_gamma   90.00
#
_symmetry.space_group_name_H-M   'P 1'
#
loop_
_entity.id
_entity.type
_entity.pdbx_description
1 polymer ?
#
loop_
_entity_poly.entity_id
_entity_poly.type
_entity_poly.pdbx_seq_one_letter_code
_entity_poly.pdbx_strand_id
1 'polypeptide(L)'
;MIYTFEEALAQPAVRVGEETRDLAGLPGFVIASDLEERFYTSNNLPEQLSALFSGINPRRLDEDALEVACARAQERVRGATLLENDIQLLYRAQANAGLLGVPAYLRRPGRLEAEEFLSRPPGAELLFALKHLWARDWTFDAVLARLDAGTGIGLEAGPVLVLPGRA
;
A
#
# COMPACT_ATOMS: atom_id res chain seq x y z
N MET A 1 -1.21 11.05 -3.66
CA MET A 1 -0.16 12.08 -3.87
C MET A 1 1.13 11.58 -3.23
N ILE A 2 2.25 12.27 -3.41
CA ILE A 2 3.52 11.93 -2.77
C ILE A 2 4.11 13.20 -2.16
N TYR A 3 4.62 13.09 -0.93
CA TYR A 3 5.18 14.20 -0.17
C TYR A 3 6.48 13.76 0.49
N THR A 4 7.48 14.65 0.54
CA THR A 4 8.58 14.49 1.51
C THR A 4 8.01 14.49 2.94
N PHE A 5 8.75 13.99 3.92
CA PHE A 5 8.28 14.02 5.32
C PHE A 5 8.08 15.46 5.83
N GLU A 6 8.87 16.41 5.33
CA GLU A 6 8.70 17.84 5.63
C GLU A 6 7.38 18.38 5.06
N GLU A 7 7.08 18.11 3.79
CA GLU A 7 5.82 18.53 3.15
C GLU A 7 4.60 17.86 3.78
N ALA A 8 4.76 16.63 4.31
CA ALA A 8 3.70 15.89 4.98
C ALA A 8 3.20 16.60 6.25
N LEU A 9 4.00 17.43 6.91
CA LEU A 9 3.59 18.21 8.08
C LEU A 9 2.42 19.16 7.80
N ALA A 10 2.28 19.60 6.54
CA ALA A 10 1.18 20.46 6.11
C ALA A 10 -0.06 19.67 5.67
N GLN A 11 -0.03 18.33 5.70
CA GLN A 11 -1.11 17.47 5.25
C GLN A 11 -1.92 16.89 6.42
N PRO A 12 -3.22 16.59 6.22
CA PRO A 12 -4.01 15.89 7.22
C PRO A 12 -3.43 14.50 7.54
N ALA A 13 -3.38 14.13 8.82
CA ALA A 13 -2.83 12.85 9.26
C ALA A 13 -3.53 11.62 8.66
N VAL A 14 -4.82 11.71 8.32
CA VAL A 14 -5.53 10.63 7.62
C VAL A 14 -4.94 10.33 6.24
N ARG A 15 -4.26 11.30 5.60
CA ARG A 15 -3.66 11.15 4.28
C ARG A 15 -2.22 10.67 4.32
N VAL A 16 -1.45 11.06 5.34
CA VAL A 16 0.00 10.83 5.41
C VAL A 16 0.43 9.97 6.60
N GLY A 17 -0.43 9.78 7.59
CA GLY A 17 -0.13 9.06 8.83
C GLY A 17 0.53 9.97 9.87
N GLU A 18 0.14 9.78 11.14
CA GLU A 18 0.68 10.55 12.27
C GLU A 18 2.20 10.45 12.41
N GLU A 19 2.75 9.27 12.10
CA GLU A 19 4.17 8.96 12.19
C GLU A 19 5.06 9.85 11.30
N THR A 20 4.51 10.47 10.24
CA THR A 20 5.28 11.38 9.38
C THR A 20 5.84 12.59 10.12
N ARG A 21 5.22 13.00 11.24
CA ARG A 21 5.72 14.09 12.07
C ARG A 21 7.06 13.76 12.70
N ASP A 22 7.24 12.52 13.14
CA ASP A 22 8.46 12.04 13.79
C ASP A 22 9.59 11.80 12.78
N LEU A 23 9.24 11.72 11.48
CA LEU A 23 10.16 11.49 10.38
C LEU A 23 10.59 12.79 9.66
N ALA A 24 10.08 13.95 10.09
CA ALA A 24 10.46 15.24 9.51
C ALA A 24 11.98 15.46 9.59
N GLY A 25 12.57 15.98 8.49
CA GLY A 25 14.02 16.13 8.35
C GLY A 25 14.81 14.85 8.04
N LEU A 26 14.18 13.67 8.04
CA LEU A 26 14.83 12.42 7.60
C LEU A 26 14.71 12.21 6.09
N PRO A 27 15.66 11.49 5.45
CA PRO A 27 15.53 11.08 4.06
C PRO A 27 14.38 10.09 3.88
N GLY A 28 13.63 10.24 2.80
CA GLY A 28 12.47 9.41 2.48
C GLY A 28 11.27 10.25 2.10
N PHE A 29 10.14 9.58 1.90
CA PHE A 29 8.89 10.24 1.54
C PHE A 29 7.69 9.38 1.95
N VAL A 30 6.52 10.00 1.92
CA VAL A 30 5.23 9.33 2.12
C VAL A 30 4.43 9.34 0.82
N ILE A 31 3.90 8.17 0.49
CA ILE A 31 2.85 8.01 -0.50
C ILE A 31 1.53 8.18 0.25
N ALA A 32 0.78 9.22 -0.08
CA ALA A 32 -0.49 9.50 0.58
C ALA A 32 -1.59 8.52 0.15
N SER A 33 -2.56 8.29 1.04
CA SER A 33 -3.65 7.32 0.85
C SER A 33 -4.45 7.51 -0.45
N ASP A 34 -4.56 8.75 -0.93
CA ASP A 34 -5.27 9.06 -2.18
C ASP A 34 -4.61 8.44 -3.44
N LEU A 35 -3.31 8.11 -3.39
CA LEU A 35 -2.67 7.39 -4.50
C LEU A 35 -3.17 5.94 -4.56
N GLU A 36 -3.26 5.28 -3.41
CA GLU A 36 -3.80 3.92 -3.33
C GLU A 36 -5.28 3.91 -3.73
N GLU A 37 -6.08 4.83 -3.21
CA GLU A 37 -7.49 4.96 -3.59
C GLU A 37 -7.67 5.12 -5.11
N ARG A 38 -6.84 5.98 -5.75
CA ARG A 38 -6.82 6.10 -7.20
C ARG A 38 -6.42 4.81 -7.91
N PHE A 39 -5.40 4.09 -7.42
CA PHE A 39 -4.99 2.82 -7.98
C PHE A 39 -6.12 1.79 -7.97
N TYR A 40 -6.86 1.68 -6.86
CA TYR A 40 -7.99 0.76 -6.77
C TYR A 40 -9.14 1.16 -7.70
N THR A 41 -9.53 2.43 -7.66
CA THR A 41 -10.66 2.94 -8.46
C THR A 41 -10.37 2.91 -9.95
N SER A 42 -9.16 3.27 -10.40
CA SER A 42 -8.78 3.25 -11.82
C SER A 42 -8.76 1.86 -12.43
N ASN A 43 -8.58 0.82 -11.60
CA ASN A 43 -8.57 -0.58 -12.02
C ASN A 43 -9.90 -1.29 -11.77
N ASN A 44 -10.96 -0.58 -11.31
CA ASN A 44 -12.25 -1.18 -10.95
C ASN A 44 -12.07 -2.34 -9.95
N LEU A 45 -11.09 -2.21 -9.04
CA LEU A 45 -10.79 -3.23 -8.04
C LEU A 45 -11.88 -3.36 -6.97
N PRO A 46 -12.50 -2.29 -6.44
CA PRO A 46 -13.54 -2.43 -5.42
C PRO A 46 -14.67 -3.38 -5.83
N GLU A 47 -15.15 -3.27 -7.07
CA GLU A 47 -16.21 -4.11 -7.63
C GLU A 47 -15.73 -5.55 -7.84
N GLN A 48 -14.52 -5.72 -8.40
CA GLN A 48 -13.92 -7.04 -8.61
C GLN A 48 -13.69 -7.78 -7.29
N LEU A 49 -13.21 -7.07 -6.28
CA LEU A 49 -12.94 -7.59 -4.95
C LEU A 49 -14.27 -7.90 -4.24
N SER A 50 -15.24 -6.99 -4.28
CA SER A 50 -16.57 -7.24 -3.71
C SER A 50 -17.22 -8.49 -4.30
N ALA A 51 -17.05 -8.74 -5.60
CA ALA A 51 -17.55 -9.96 -6.23
C ALA A 51 -16.87 -11.23 -5.70
N LEU A 52 -15.54 -11.20 -5.47
CA LEU A 52 -14.80 -12.34 -4.91
C LEU A 52 -15.29 -12.72 -3.51
N PHE A 53 -15.66 -11.74 -2.68
CA PHE A 53 -16.06 -11.98 -1.30
C PHE A 53 -17.59 -12.07 -1.09
N SER A 54 -18.39 -11.96 -2.15
CA SER A 54 -19.86 -11.93 -2.08
C SER A 54 -20.50 -13.16 -1.41
N GLY A 55 -19.84 -14.31 -1.46
CA GLY A 55 -20.28 -15.56 -0.81
C GLY A 55 -19.84 -15.72 0.65
N ILE A 56 -19.00 -14.82 1.17
CA ILE A 56 -18.46 -14.93 2.52
C ILE A 56 -19.47 -14.39 3.53
N ASN A 57 -19.88 -15.23 4.48
CA ASN A 57 -20.76 -14.85 5.57
C ASN A 57 -19.94 -14.60 6.84
N PRO A 58 -19.82 -13.34 7.32
CA PRO A 58 -19.03 -13.04 8.53
C PRO A 58 -19.53 -13.74 9.80
N ARG A 59 -20.80 -14.17 9.86
CA ARG A 59 -21.37 -14.88 11.01
C ARG A 59 -21.11 -16.39 10.99
N ARG A 60 -20.72 -16.93 9.84
CA ARG A 60 -20.42 -18.35 9.63
C ARG A 60 -19.35 -18.44 8.55
N LEU A 61 -18.12 -18.17 8.96
CA LEU A 61 -16.99 -18.11 8.06
C LEU A 61 -16.64 -19.51 7.56
N ASP A 62 -16.53 -19.63 6.24
CA ASP A 62 -15.91 -20.78 5.58
C ASP A 62 -14.46 -20.38 5.29
N GLU A 63 -13.53 -20.88 6.10
CA GLU A 63 -12.11 -20.50 6.06
C GLU A 63 -11.46 -20.88 4.73
N ASP A 64 -11.81 -22.04 4.17
CA ASP A 64 -11.31 -22.51 2.88
C ASP A 64 -11.79 -21.57 1.75
N ALA A 65 -13.07 -21.19 1.77
CA ALA A 65 -13.60 -20.25 0.80
C ALA A 65 -12.97 -18.85 0.95
N LEU A 66 -12.72 -18.41 2.18
CA LEU A 66 -12.06 -17.14 2.46
C LEU A 66 -10.62 -17.14 1.95
N GLU A 67 -9.84 -18.18 2.23
CA GLU A 67 -8.45 -18.29 1.80
C GLU A 67 -8.33 -18.23 0.26
N VAL A 68 -9.21 -18.92 -0.45
CA VAL A 68 -9.29 -18.84 -1.92
C VAL A 68 -9.62 -17.42 -2.40
N ALA A 69 -10.55 -16.73 -1.75
CA ALA A 69 -10.91 -15.36 -2.09
C ALA A 69 -9.75 -14.39 -1.83
N CYS A 70 -9.05 -14.53 -0.70
CA CYS A 70 -7.86 -13.76 -0.34
C CYS A 70 -6.71 -13.95 -1.34
N ALA A 71 -6.42 -15.20 -1.74
CA ALA A 71 -5.39 -15.49 -2.73
C ALA A 71 -5.69 -14.80 -4.08
N ARG A 72 -6.94 -14.90 -4.54
CA ARG A 72 -7.40 -14.23 -5.77
C ARG A 72 -7.35 -12.70 -5.65
N ALA A 73 -7.72 -12.15 -4.50
CA ALA A 73 -7.64 -10.71 -4.26
C ALA A 73 -6.19 -10.20 -4.35
N GLN A 74 -5.24 -10.91 -3.72
CA GLN A 74 -3.81 -10.61 -3.82
C GLN A 74 -3.29 -10.69 -5.27
N GLU A 75 -3.74 -11.66 -6.05
CA GLU A 75 -3.41 -11.75 -7.48
C GLU A 75 -3.96 -10.55 -8.27
N ARG A 76 -5.20 -10.12 -8.01
CA ARG A 76 -5.81 -8.96 -8.67
C ARG A 76 -5.04 -7.68 -8.37
N VAL A 77 -4.70 -7.44 -7.11
CA VAL A 77 -3.92 -6.26 -6.69
C VAL A 77 -2.52 -6.30 -7.31
N ARG A 78 -1.82 -7.44 -7.27
CA ARG A 78 -0.51 -7.60 -7.90
C ARG A 78 -0.56 -7.55 -9.43
N GLY A 79 -1.69 -7.87 -10.05
CA GLY A 79 -1.89 -7.82 -11.51
C GLY A 79 -2.32 -6.46 -12.05
N ALA A 80 -2.91 -5.60 -11.22
CA ALA A 80 -3.43 -4.29 -11.62
C ALA A 80 -2.33 -3.28 -12.00
N THR A 81 -2.64 -2.30 -12.85
CA THR A 81 -1.65 -1.38 -13.41
C THR A 81 -1.68 -0.03 -12.70
N LEU A 82 -0.51 0.52 -12.40
CA LEU A 82 -0.37 1.90 -11.95
C LEU A 82 -0.49 2.85 -13.16
N LEU A 83 -1.13 3.99 -12.97
CA LEU A 83 -1.19 5.02 -14.01
C LEU A 83 0.21 5.56 -14.30
N GLU A 84 0.49 5.86 -15.57
CA GLU A 84 1.80 6.34 -16.00
C GLU A 84 2.24 7.59 -15.22
N ASN A 85 1.32 8.52 -14.96
CA ASN A 85 1.62 9.71 -14.18
C ASN A 85 2.03 9.39 -12.73
N ASP A 86 1.37 8.42 -12.08
CA ASP A 86 1.74 8.01 -10.72
C ASP A 86 3.11 7.30 -10.71
N ILE A 87 3.41 6.50 -11.74
CA ILE A 87 4.74 5.88 -11.93
C ILE A 87 5.83 6.95 -12.04
N GLN A 88 5.63 7.96 -12.88
CA GLN A 88 6.60 9.04 -13.05
C GLN A 88 6.82 9.84 -11.75
N LEU A 89 5.75 10.07 -10.97
CA LEU A 89 5.85 10.72 -9.66
C LEU A 89 6.65 9.86 -8.66
N LEU A 90 6.42 8.55 -8.62
CA LEU A 90 7.16 7.62 -7.75
C LEU A 90 8.64 7.60 -8.08
N TYR A 91 9.01 7.52 -9.37
CA TYR A 91 10.42 7.58 -9.79
C TYR A 91 11.08 8.90 -9.44
N ARG A 92 10.39 10.03 -9.61
CA ARG A 92 10.91 11.35 -9.20
C ARG A 92 11.10 11.45 -7.70
N ALA A 93 10.11 11.02 -6.92
CA ALA A 93 10.20 11.03 -5.46
C ALA A 93 11.37 10.17 -4.97
N GLN A 94 11.52 8.99 -5.56
CA GLN A 94 12.63 8.08 -5.28
C GLN A 94 14.00 8.69 -5.59
N ALA A 95 14.14 9.30 -6.77
CA ALA A 95 15.38 9.96 -7.17
C ALA A 95 15.70 11.15 -6.25
N ASN A 96 14.71 12.00 -5.96
CA ASN A 96 14.86 13.17 -5.10
C ASN A 96 15.22 12.81 -3.66
N ALA A 97 14.70 11.69 -3.15
CA ALA A 97 15.04 11.16 -1.82
C ALA A 97 16.39 10.42 -1.78
N GLY A 98 17.12 10.31 -2.91
CA GLY A 98 18.42 9.66 -2.97
C GLY A 98 18.37 8.14 -2.78
N LEU A 99 17.23 7.50 -3.08
CA LEU A 99 17.02 6.07 -2.83
C LEU A 99 17.44 5.15 -3.99
N LEU A 100 17.90 5.72 -5.11
CA LEU A 100 18.37 4.92 -6.24
C LEU A 100 19.73 4.29 -5.91
N GLY A 101 19.83 2.96 -6.07
CA GLY A 101 21.04 2.20 -5.78
C GLY A 101 21.30 1.95 -4.28
N VAL A 102 20.39 2.37 -3.40
CA VAL A 102 20.48 2.20 -1.95
C VAL A 102 19.38 1.25 -1.48
N PRO A 103 19.63 0.32 -0.55
CA PRO A 103 18.57 -0.46 0.08
C PRO A 103 17.53 0.47 0.69
N ALA A 104 16.27 0.17 0.46
CA ALA A 104 15.14 0.90 1.01
C ALA A 104 14.01 -0.07 1.33
N TYR A 105 13.03 0.41 2.08
CA TYR A 105 11.84 -0.36 2.40
C TYR A 105 10.62 0.54 2.43
N LEU A 106 9.45 -0.08 2.33
CA LEU A 106 8.18 0.59 2.48
C LEU A 106 7.25 -0.15 3.42
N ARG A 107 6.46 0.61 4.20
CA ARG A 107 5.53 0.06 5.19
C ARG A 107 4.36 1.00 5.45
N ARG A 108 3.30 0.45 6.05
CA ARG A 108 2.22 1.27 6.62
C ARG A 108 2.71 1.96 7.90
N PRO A 109 2.28 3.21 8.19
CA PRO A 109 2.51 3.81 9.49
C PRO A 109 2.01 2.94 10.64
N GLY A 110 2.78 2.85 11.72
CA GLY A 110 2.44 2.05 12.90
C GLY A 110 2.45 0.52 12.70
N ARG A 111 2.85 0.02 11.53
CA ARG A 111 3.05 -1.42 11.28
C ARG A 111 4.54 -1.76 11.16
N LEU A 112 4.91 -2.95 11.60
CA LEU A 112 6.29 -3.46 11.52
C LEU A 112 6.55 -4.16 10.19
N GLU A 113 5.52 -4.72 9.56
CA GLU A 113 5.68 -5.40 8.28
C GLU A 113 6.05 -4.41 7.18
N ALA A 114 7.14 -4.72 6.49
CA ALA A 114 7.68 -3.91 5.42
C ALA A 114 8.00 -4.76 4.19
N GLU A 115 8.01 -4.11 3.03
CA GLU A 115 8.54 -4.66 1.79
C GLU A 115 9.87 -3.98 1.48
N GLU A 116 10.95 -4.76 1.42
CA GLU A 116 12.27 -4.26 1.05
C GLU A 116 12.42 -4.19 -0.47
N PHE A 117 13.18 -3.21 -0.94
CA PHE A 117 13.55 -3.08 -2.34
C PHE A 117 14.94 -2.45 -2.50
N LEU A 118 15.57 -2.76 -3.63
CA LEU A 118 16.79 -2.11 -4.07
C LEU A 118 16.59 -1.67 -5.51
N SER A 119 16.27 -0.40 -5.70
CA SER A 119 15.97 0.08 -7.05
C SER A 119 17.21 0.40 -7.83
N ARG A 120 17.22 -0.04 -9.09
CA ARG A 120 18.18 0.36 -10.11
C ARG A 120 17.41 1.03 -11.23
N PRO A 121 17.98 2.01 -11.96
CA PRO A 121 17.30 2.58 -13.12
C PRO A 121 16.74 1.47 -14.03
N PRO A 122 15.43 1.47 -14.32
CA PRO A 122 14.48 2.58 -14.23
C PRO A 122 13.73 2.79 -12.88
N GLY A 123 13.90 1.92 -11.88
CA GLY A 123 13.31 2.08 -10.54
C GLY A 123 12.09 1.20 -10.25
N ALA A 124 11.79 0.22 -11.11
CA ALA A 124 10.57 -0.59 -11.05
C ALA A 124 10.39 -1.38 -9.73
N GLU A 125 11.47 -1.65 -9.00
CA GLU A 125 11.46 -2.40 -7.75
C GLU A 125 10.60 -1.72 -6.67
N LEU A 126 10.56 -0.38 -6.63
CA LEU A 126 9.65 0.37 -5.76
C LEU A 126 8.18 0.06 -6.10
N LEU A 127 7.84 -0.02 -7.39
CA LEU A 127 6.47 -0.28 -7.84
C LEU A 127 6.02 -1.70 -7.47
N PHE A 128 6.92 -2.67 -7.62
CA PHE A 128 6.65 -4.05 -7.21
C PHE A 128 6.46 -4.15 -5.70
N ALA A 129 7.38 -3.59 -4.92
CA ALA A 129 7.26 -3.58 -3.46
C ALA A 129 5.96 -2.89 -3.00
N LEU A 130 5.58 -1.78 -3.64
CA LEU A 130 4.34 -1.06 -3.30
C LEU A 130 3.09 -1.93 -3.53
N LYS A 131 3.02 -2.59 -4.68
CA LYS A 131 1.89 -3.50 -4.99
C LYS A 131 1.89 -4.73 -4.10
N HIS A 132 3.06 -5.23 -3.72
CA HIS A 132 3.17 -6.31 -2.74
C HIS A 132 2.63 -5.86 -1.38
N LEU A 133 3.02 -4.69 -0.88
CA LEU A 133 2.51 -4.14 0.37
C LEU A 133 0.99 -4.00 0.36
N TRP A 134 0.40 -3.42 -0.70
CA TRP A 134 -1.05 -3.31 -0.82
C TRP A 134 -1.74 -4.67 -0.94
N ALA A 135 -1.11 -5.66 -1.55
CA ALA A 135 -1.65 -7.01 -1.59
C ALA A 135 -1.69 -7.65 -0.19
N ARG A 136 -0.79 -7.27 0.74
CA ARG A 136 -0.83 -7.79 2.12
C ARG A 136 -2.10 -7.45 2.87
N ASP A 137 -2.80 -6.36 2.52
CA ASP A 137 -4.09 -6.05 3.14
C ASP A 137 -5.18 -7.07 2.76
N TRP A 138 -4.89 -7.95 1.80
CA TRP A 138 -5.73 -9.06 1.35
C TRP A 138 -5.19 -10.43 1.74
N THR A 139 -4.23 -10.51 2.65
CA THR A 139 -3.91 -11.79 3.29
C THR A 139 -5.11 -12.28 4.10
N PHE A 140 -5.15 -13.59 4.36
CA PHE A 140 -6.18 -14.19 5.20
C PHE A 140 -6.27 -13.49 6.56
N ASP A 141 -5.15 -13.35 7.27
CA ASP A 141 -5.09 -12.69 8.58
C ASP A 141 -5.56 -11.23 8.53
N ALA A 142 -5.17 -10.46 7.51
CA ALA A 142 -5.57 -9.07 7.38
C ALA A 142 -7.07 -8.92 7.10
N VAL A 143 -7.64 -9.81 6.29
CA VAL A 143 -9.09 -9.81 6.00
C VAL A 143 -9.87 -10.29 7.23
N LEU A 144 -9.40 -11.32 7.92
CA LEU A 144 -10.00 -11.83 9.14
C LEU A 144 -10.04 -10.75 10.23
N ALA A 145 -8.93 -10.05 10.46
CA ALA A 145 -8.86 -8.95 11.42
C ALA A 145 -9.88 -7.82 11.12
N ARG A 146 -10.11 -7.50 9.84
CA ARG A 146 -11.13 -6.51 9.43
C ARG A 146 -12.56 -7.01 9.68
N LEU A 147 -12.82 -8.28 9.40
CA LEU A 147 -14.12 -8.91 9.71
C LEU A 147 -14.40 -8.91 11.21
N ASP A 148 -13.40 -9.24 12.03
CA ASP A 148 -13.50 -9.23 13.50
C ASP A 148 -13.71 -7.82 14.07
N ALA A 149 -13.08 -6.81 13.45
CA ALA A 149 -13.26 -5.41 13.81
C ALA A 149 -14.62 -4.84 13.33
N GLY A 150 -15.37 -5.57 12.50
CA GLY A 150 -16.64 -5.14 11.94
C GLY A 150 -16.53 -4.08 10.84
N THR A 151 -15.33 -3.82 10.30
CA THR A 151 -15.11 -2.83 9.23
C THR A 151 -15.49 -3.36 7.85
N GLY A 152 -15.65 -4.68 7.71
CA GLY A 152 -16.10 -5.34 6.49
C GLY A 152 -14.97 -5.54 5.46
N ILE A 153 -15.36 -5.88 4.22
CA ILE A 153 -14.41 -6.23 3.14
C ILE A 153 -14.30 -5.07 2.13
N GLY A 154 -14.24 -3.84 2.66
CA GLY A 154 -14.10 -2.61 1.89
C GLY A 154 -12.64 -2.28 1.56
N LEU A 155 -12.45 -1.31 0.67
CA LEU A 155 -11.15 -0.65 0.47
C LEU A 155 -10.85 0.21 1.68
N GLU A 156 -9.72 -0.05 2.34
CA GLU A 156 -9.17 0.79 3.40
C GLU A 156 -7.83 1.37 2.93
N ALA A 157 -7.89 2.37 2.05
CA ALA A 157 -6.69 3.01 1.52
C ALA A 157 -5.92 3.74 2.63
N GLY A 158 -4.61 3.55 2.65
CA GLY A 158 -3.74 4.08 3.71
C GLY A 158 -2.48 4.74 3.16
N PRO A 159 -1.83 5.61 3.95
CA PRO A 159 -0.49 6.08 3.63
C PRO A 159 0.55 4.95 3.62
N VAL A 160 1.64 5.15 2.89
CA VAL A 160 2.81 4.27 2.86
C VAL A 160 4.06 5.12 3.05
N LEU A 161 4.88 4.76 4.04
CA LEU A 161 6.18 5.37 4.29
C LEU A 161 7.22 4.68 3.43
N VAL A 162 8.11 5.44 2.80
CA VAL A 162 9.25 4.94 2.02
C VAL A 162 10.53 5.50 2.63
N LEU A 163 11.39 4.62 3.12
CA LEU A 163 12.53 4.94 3.97
C LEU A 163 13.81 4.24 3.46
N PRO A 164 15.00 4.84 3.62
CA PRO A 164 16.25 4.16 3.33
C PRO A 164 16.58 3.10 4.38
N GLY A 165 17.35 2.10 4.00
CA GLY A 165 17.85 1.04 4.87
C GLY A 165 17.20 -0.33 4.62
N ARG A 166 17.31 -1.20 5.63
CA ARG A 166 16.63 -2.51 5.71
C ARG A 166 15.63 -2.45 6.86
N ALA A 167 14.53 -3.18 6.73
CA ALA A 167 13.44 -3.19 7.70
C ALA A 167 13.80 -3.97 8.96
#